data_AF-A0A5K7XKF6-F1
#
_entry.id   AF-A0A5K7XKF6-F1
#
_cell.length_a   1.000
_cell.length_b   1.000
_cell.length_c   1.000
_cell.angle_alpha   90.00
_cell.angle_beta   90.00
_cell.angle_gamma   90.00
#
_symmetry.space_group_name_H-M   'P 1'
#
loop_
_entity.id
_entity.type
_entity.pdbx_description
1 polymer ?
#
loop_
_entity_poly.entity_id
_entity_poly.type
_entity_poly.pdbx_seq_one_letter_code
_entity_poly.pdbx_strand_id
1 'polypeptide(L)'
;MTPEKLAFINGQSKSTVVQTPTSPPKEKKRTIDIAESRTKSRTEKDAPSRQQRATGRPPHGVPSSSEVLDQMLVPVTIRLSHRVANALRRAHLEQRLNHAKPDTQQEIVEEAIFGWLTKQGFLE
;
A
#
# COMPACT_ATOMS: atom_id res chain seq x y z
N MET A 1 16.18 -12.50 -53.56
CA MET A 1 15.78 -11.58 -52.45
C MET A 1 14.27 -11.42 -52.53
N THR A 2 13.52 -11.93 -51.57
CA THR A 2 12.05 -11.93 -51.58
C THR A 2 11.48 -10.62 -50.99
N PRO A 3 10.34 -10.13 -51.52
CA PRO A 3 9.79 -8.82 -51.14
C PRO A 3 9.35 -8.71 -49.66
N GLU A 4 9.18 -9.83 -48.95
CA GLU A 4 8.77 -9.83 -47.54
C GLU A 4 9.81 -9.25 -46.58
N LYS A 5 11.11 -9.32 -46.91
CA LYS A 5 12.18 -8.81 -46.02
C LYS A 5 12.27 -7.28 -45.96
N LEU A 6 11.64 -6.56 -46.90
CA LEU A 6 11.67 -5.09 -46.95
C LEU A 6 10.58 -4.43 -46.07
N ALA A 7 9.54 -5.17 -45.68
CA ALA A 7 8.42 -4.62 -44.90
C ALA A 7 8.76 -4.39 -43.41
N PHE A 8 9.81 -5.02 -42.88
CA PHE A 8 10.19 -4.91 -41.46
C PHE A 8 10.92 -3.61 -41.09
N ILE A 9 11.50 -2.90 -42.07
CA ILE A 9 12.35 -1.72 -41.79
C ILE A 9 11.52 -0.43 -41.69
N ASN A 10 10.35 -0.36 -42.34
CA ASN A 10 9.60 0.89 -42.50
C ASN A 10 8.41 1.07 -41.54
N GLY A 11 8.28 0.28 -40.49
CA GLY A 11 7.42 0.60 -39.34
C GLY A 11 5.95 0.91 -39.67
N GLN A 12 5.40 0.34 -40.74
CA GLN A 12 3.99 0.47 -41.10
C GLN A 12 3.34 -0.90 -41.23
N SER A 13 2.82 -1.42 -40.12
CA SER A 13 1.83 -2.51 -40.14
C SER A 13 0.45 -1.94 -39.78
N LYS A 14 -0.25 -1.49 -40.83
CA LYS A 14 -1.70 -1.29 -40.78
C LYS A 14 -2.42 -2.64 -40.89
N SER A 15 -3.11 -2.97 -39.80
CA SER A 15 -4.51 -3.46 -39.71
C SER A 15 -4.92 -4.87 -40.17
N THR A 16 -5.86 -5.40 -39.37
CA THR A 16 -7.05 -6.19 -39.75
C THR A 16 -7.04 -7.70 -39.44
N VAL A 17 -7.52 -8.01 -38.22
CA VAL A 17 -8.63 -8.93 -37.86
C VAL A 17 -8.92 -10.13 -38.78
N VAL A 18 -8.74 -11.36 -38.25
CA VAL A 18 -9.63 -12.53 -38.46
C VAL A 18 -9.65 -13.38 -37.17
N GLN A 19 -10.79 -14.02 -36.95
CA GLN A 19 -11.39 -14.56 -35.72
C GLN A 19 -10.76 -15.86 -35.14
N THR A 20 -10.96 -16.04 -33.83
CA THR A 20 -10.94 -17.28 -33.01
C THR A 20 -12.00 -18.31 -33.48
N PRO A 21 -12.07 -19.59 -33.00
CA PRO A 21 -11.57 -20.15 -31.73
C PRO A 21 -10.91 -21.56 -31.82
N THR A 22 -10.36 -22.08 -30.71
CA THR A 22 -10.59 -23.45 -30.15
C THR A 22 -9.45 -23.92 -29.24
N SER A 23 -9.80 -24.03 -27.95
CA SER A 23 -9.33 -24.95 -26.89
C SER A 23 -7.91 -24.87 -26.28
N PRO A 24 -7.82 -24.92 -24.92
CA PRO A 24 -6.58 -24.84 -24.15
C PRO A 24 -5.99 -26.23 -23.85
N PRO A 25 -4.66 -26.33 -23.61
CA PRO A 25 -4.13 -27.42 -22.82
C PRO A 25 -3.35 -26.94 -21.59
N LYS A 26 -3.84 -27.41 -20.45
CA LYS A 26 -3.09 -27.92 -19.28
C LYS A 26 -2.42 -26.91 -18.35
N GLU A 27 -3.13 -26.71 -17.23
CA GLU A 27 -2.57 -26.49 -15.89
C GLU A 27 -1.26 -27.27 -15.68
N LYS A 28 -0.22 -26.58 -15.23
CA LYS A 28 0.82 -27.18 -14.40
C LYS A 28 0.83 -26.45 -13.07
N LYS A 29 0.18 -27.09 -12.09
CA LYS A 29 0.38 -26.85 -10.66
C LYS A 29 1.87 -27.00 -10.36
N ARG A 30 2.51 -25.94 -9.89
CA ARG A 30 3.77 -26.02 -9.15
C ARG A 30 3.47 -25.60 -7.72
N THR A 31 3.02 -26.58 -6.95
CA THR A 31 3.06 -26.58 -5.49
C THR A 31 4.52 -26.47 -5.08
N ILE A 32 4.87 -25.43 -4.35
CA ILE A 32 6.12 -25.36 -3.61
C ILE A 32 5.76 -25.64 -2.16
N ASP A 33 5.89 -26.91 -1.78
CA ASP A 33 6.01 -27.34 -0.39
C ASP A 33 7.35 -26.80 0.15
N ILE A 34 7.29 -25.72 0.92
CA ILE A 34 8.40 -25.37 1.84
C ILE A 34 7.98 -25.86 3.21
N ALA A 35 8.51 -27.04 3.50
CA ALA A 35 8.43 -27.75 4.75
C ALA A 35 9.01 -26.92 5.91
N GLU A 36 8.38 -27.12 7.06
CA GLU A 36 8.85 -26.79 8.39
C GLU A 36 10.36 -26.98 8.56
N SER A 37 11.00 -26.01 9.20
CA SER A 37 12.20 -26.25 9.97
C SER A 37 12.00 -25.63 11.35
N ARG A 38 11.41 -26.44 12.23
CA ARG A 38 11.61 -26.34 13.67
C ARG A 38 13.10 -26.38 13.95
N THR A 39 13.63 -25.47 14.75
CA THR A 39 14.65 -25.87 15.73
C THR A 39 14.52 -25.02 16.98
N LYS A 40 14.20 -25.71 18.08
CA LYS A 40 14.18 -25.25 19.46
C LYS A 40 15.60 -25.28 20.02
N SER A 41 15.97 -24.27 20.80
CA SER A 41 16.96 -24.33 21.89
C SER A 41 16.79 -23.04 22.70
N ARG A 42 15.98 -23.01 23.78
CA ARG A 42 16.27 -23.48 25.15
C ARG A 42 17.74 -23.30 25.54
N THR A 43 18.02 -22.17 26.18
CA THR A 43 19.06 -22.06 27.20
C THR A 43 18.44 -21.36 28.41
N GLU A 44 18.08 -22.17 29.41
CA GLU A 44 17.96 -21.74 30.80
C GLU A 44 19.36 -21.36 31.29
N LYS A 45 19.53 -20.17 31.87
CA LYS A 45 20.40 -20.01 33.05
C LYS A 45 20.28 -18.65 33.72
N ASP A 46 20.13 -18.75 35.03
CA ASP A 46 20.56 -17.85 36.09
C ASP A 46 19.88 -16.49 36.24
N ALA A 47 18.94 -16.49 37.18
CA ALA A 47 18.46 -15.33 37.90
C ALA A 47 19.48 -14.90 38.97
N PRO A 48 19.80 -13.60 39.04
CA PRO A 48 20.08 -12.96 40.31
C PRO A 48 18.88 -12.12 40.74
N SER A 49 18.36 -12.46 41.92
CA SER A 49 17.42 -11.68 42.72
C SER A 49 17.93 -10.24 42.87
N ARG A 50 17.30 -9.31 42.16
CA ARG A 50 17.62 -7.89 42.22
C ARG A 50 16.50 -7.16 42.95
N GLN A 51 16.91 -6.55 44.06
CA GLN A 51 16.15 -5.78 45.01
C GLN A 51 15.12 -4.85 44.35
N GLN A 52 13.87 -4.97 44.79
CA GLN A 52 12.78 -4.06 44.44
C GLN A 52 13.07 -2.68 45.01
N ARG A 53 13.63 -1.79 44.19
CA ARG A 53 13.52 -0.34 44.40
C ARG A 53 12.18 0.08 43.82
N ALA A 54 11.23 0.41 44.71
CA ALA A 54 10.00 1.09 44.36
C ALA A 54 10.32 2.52 43.90
N THR A 55 10.73 2.66 42.63
CA THR A 55 10.73 3.95 41.94
C THR A 55 9.32 4.16 41.45
N GLY A 56 8.66 5.19 41.97
CA GLY A 56 7.31 5.61 41.59
C GLY A 56 7.17 5.67 40.07
N ARG A 57 6.49 4.66 39.53
CA ARG A 57 6.06 4.64 38.14
C ARG A 57 4.93 5.67 38.07
N PRO A 58 5.01 6.72 37.23
CA PRO A 58 3.85 7.55 36.99
C PRO A 58 2.71 6.63 36.53
N PRO A 59 1.46 6.87 36.97
CA PRO A 59 0.34 6.05 36.52
C PRO A 59 0.33 6.14 35.00
N HIS A 60 0.61 5.02 34.33
CA HIS A 60 0.27 4.90 32.91
C HIS A 60 -1.24 4.99 32.88
N GLY A 61 -1.72 6.20 32.59
CA GLY A 61 -3.11 6.46 32.26
C GLY A 61 -3.49 5.47 31.18
N VAL A 62 -4.50 4.66 31.49
CA VAL A 62 -5.16 3.82 30.50
C VAL A 62 -5.54 4.75 29.35
N PRO A 63 -5.13 4.48 28.10
CA PRO A 63 -5.48 5.34 26.99
C PRO A 63 -7.01 5.46 26.97
N SER A 64 -7.49 6.69 26.89
CA SER A 64 -8.93 6.92 26.76
C SER A 64 -9.39 6.17 25.52
N SER A 65 -10.55 5.50 25.59
CA SER A 65 -11.07 4.75 24.44
C SER A 65 -11.19 5.60 23.17
N SER A 66 -11.26 6.92 23.32
CA SER A 66 -11.21 7.89 22.21
C SER A 66 -9.84 7.94 21.52
N GLU A 67 -8.72 7.93 22.26
CA GLU A 67 -7.37 8.03 21.69
C GLU A 67 -6.97 6.79 20.87
N VAL A 68 -7.59 5.65 21.19
CA VAL A 68 -7.39 4.40 20.44
C VAL A 68 -8.12 4.46 19.09
N LEU A 69 -9.26 5.15 19.03
CA LEU A 69 -10.02 5.30 17.79
C LEU A 69 -9.36 6.28 16.82
N ASP A 70 -8.72 7.34 17.33
CA ASP A 70 -8.00 8.32 16.49
C ASP A 70 -6.81 7.72 15.72
N GLN A 71 -6.29 6.57 16.17
CA GLN A 71 -5.20 5.85 15.49
C GLN A 71 -5.71 4.81 14.48
N MET A 72 -7.03 4.61 14.37
CA MET A 72 -7.61 3.59 13.52
C MET A 72 -7.99 4.17 12.15
N LEU A 73 -7.32 3.68 11.11
CA LEU A 73 -7.67 4.03 9.72
C LEU A 73 -8.93 3.28 9.27
N VAL A 74 -9.93 4.03 8.80
CA VAL A 74 -11.18 3.50 8.26
C VAL A 74 -11.16 3.63 6.72
N PRO A 75 -11.33 2.53 5.97
CA PRO A 75 -11.34 2.60 4.51
C PRO A 75 -12.62 3.31 4.02
N VAL A 76 -12.44 4.35 3.20
CA VAL A 76 -13.53 5.07 2.55
C VAL A 76 -13.35 4.97 1.05
N THR A 77 -14.39 4.52 0.34
CA THR A 77 -14.40 4.47 -1.13
C THR A 77 -15.22 5.63 -1.68
N ILE A 78 -14.59 6.53 -2.44
CA ILE A 78 -15.26 7.68 -3.07
C ILE A 78 -15.07 7.64 -4.58
N ARG A 79 -16.03 8.21 -5.31
CA ARG A 79 -15.92 8.40 -6.77
C ARG A 79 -15.43 9.81 -7.05
N LEU A 80 -14.30 9.92 -7.74
CA LEU A 80 -13.73 11.20 -8.17
C LEU A 80 -13.97 11.41 -9.66
N SER A 81 -14.09 12.67 -10.07
CA SER A 81 -14.05 13.00 -11.50
C SER A 81 -12.66 12.65 -12.07
N HIS A 82 -12.61 12.30 -13.36
CA HIS A 82 -11.35 11.96 -14.02
C HIS A 82 -10.28 13.05 -13.84
N ARG A 83 -10.67 14.32 -14.00
CA ARG A 83 -9.77 15.46 -13.85
C ARG A 83 -9.13 15.51 -12.45
N VAL A 84 -9.93 15.29 -11.41
CA VAL A 84 -9.45 15.30 -10.01
C VAL A 84 -8.56 14.09 -9.73
N ALA A 85 -8.94 12.89 -10.19
CA ALA A 85 -8.11 11.69 -10.01
C ALA A 85 -6.72 11.82 -10.68
N ASN A 86 -6.66 12.44 -11.87
CA ASN A 86 -5.39 12.73 -12.54
C ASN A 86 -4.57 13.77 -11.78
N ALA A 87 -5.20 14.84 -11.30
CA ALA A 87 -4.52 15.87 -10.52
C ALA A 87 -3.93 15.30 -9.22
N LEU A 88 -4.70 14.47 -8.51
CA LEU A 88 -4.24 13.78 -7.29
C LEU A 88 -3.02 12.88 -7.58
N ARG A 89 -3.07 12.09 -8.67
CA ARG A 89 -1.94 11.24 -9.07
C ARG A 89 -0.68 12.07 -9.35
N ARG A 90 -0.83 13.20 -10.05
CA ARG A 90 0.29 14.10 -10.33
C ARG A 90 0.87 14.72 -9.06
N ALA A 91 0.00 15.25 -8.19
CA ALA A 91 0.42 15.84 -6.92
C ALA A 91 1.20 14.83 -6.07
N HIS A 92 0.70 13.60 -5.94
CA HIS A 92 1.42 12.52 -5.24
C HIS A 92 2.82 12.26 -5.81
N LEU A 93 2.95 12.20 -7.14
CA LEU A 93 4.24 11.97 -7.79
C LEU A 93 5.20 13.15 -7.60
N GLU A 94 4.69 14.38 -7.73
CA GLU A 94 5.46 15.62 -7.52
C GLU A 94 5.97 15.71 -6.07
N GLN A 95 5.12 15.42 -5.07
CA GLN A 95 5.52 15.39 -3.66
C GLN A 95 6.58 14.33 -3.38
N ARG A 96 6.41 13.12 -3.95
CA ARG A 96 7.37 12.02 -3.77
C ARG A 96 8.73 12.33 -4.39
N LEU A 97 8.76 13.02 -5.53
CA LEU A 97 10.01 13.47 -6.16
C LEU A 97 10.73 14.55 -5.33
N ASN A 98 9.95 15.39 -4.65
CA ASN A 98 10.48 16.44 -3.78
C ASN A 98 10.81 15.95 -2.36
N HIS A 99 10.55 14.67 -2.05
CA HIS A 99 10.65 14.11 -0.69
C HIS A 99 9.89 14.94 0.36
N ALA A 100 8.76 15.53 -0.03
CA ALA A 100 7.95 16.39 0.80
C ALA A 100 6.66 15.66 1.23
N LYS A 101 6.20 15.95 2.45
CA LYS A 101 4.93 15.43 2.98
C LYS A 101 3.80 16.44 2.70
N PRO A 102 2.56 15.99 2.45
CA PRO A 102 2.11 14.58 2.35
C PRO A 102 2.60 13.89 1.08
N ASP A 103 3.12 12.66 1.20
CA ASP A 103 3.75 11.95 0.09
C ASP A 103 2.93 10.75 -0.41
N THR A 104 1.82 10.43 0.24
CA THR A 104 0.86 9.41 -0.22
C THR A 104 -0.45 10.04 -0.69
N GLN A 105 -1.19 9.35 -1.57
CA GLN A 105 -2.51 9.82 -2.00
C GLN A 105 -3.51 9.89 -0.84
N GLN A 106 -3.40 8.97 0.13
CA GLN A 106 -4.23 8.96 1.32
C GLN A 106 -4.01 10.22 2.14
N GLU A 107 -2.76 10.54 2.48
CA GLU A 107 -2.42 11.72 3.27
C GLU A 107 -2.83 13.03 2.58
N ILE A 108 -2.63 13.13 1.26
CA ILE A 108 -3.06 14.31 0.48
C ILE A 108 -4.58 14.50 0.56
N VAL A 109 -5.34 13.40 0.44
CA VAL A 109 -6.80 13.42 0.53
C VAL A 109 -7.25 13.74 1.95
N GLU A 110 -6.59 13.15 2.95
CA GLU A 110 -6.86 13.38 4.36
C GLU A 110 -6.65 14.85 4.75
N GLU A 111 -5.53 15.46 4.36
CA GLU A 111 -5.25 16.88 4.62
C GLU A 111 -6.30 17.79 3.97
N ALA A 112 -6.70 17.49 2.73
CA ALA A 112 -7.71 18.26 2.01
C ALA A 112 -9.10 18.14 2.66
N ILE A 113 -9.50 16.92 3.06
CA ILE A 113 -10.78 16.66 3.71
C ILE A 113 -10.80 17.26 5.12
N PHE A 114 -9.73 17.06 5.90
CA PHE A 114 -9.57 17.64 7.23
C PHE A 114 -9.71 19.16 7.17
N GLY A 115 -8.95 19.82 6.29
CA GLY A 115 -9.02 21.27 6.12
C GLY A 115 -10.40 21.77 5.67
N TRP A 116 -11.17 20.98 4.92
CA TRP A 116 -12.55 21.32 4.58
C TRP A 116 -13.50 21.13 5.78
N LEU A 117 -13.41 20.01 6.49
CA LEU A 117 -14.26 19.67 7.64
C LEU A 117 -14.08 20.64 8.81
N THR A 118 -12.84 20.99 9.16
CA THR A 118 -12.55 21.99 10.20
C THR A 118 -13.13 23.35 9.85
N LYS A 119 -13.02 23.80 8.59
CA LYS A 119 -13.60 25.07 8.13
C LYS A 119 -15.13 25.10 8.20
N GLN A 120 -15.77 23.94 8.12
CA GLN A 120 -17.23 23.83 8.24
C GLN A 120 -17.67 23.59 9.70
N GLY A 121 -16.75 23.41 10.64
CA GLY A 121 -17.07 23.10 12.05
C GLY A 121 -17.52 21.66 12.29
N PHE A 122 -17.21 20.73 11.38
CA PHE A 122 -17.47 19.30 11.57
C PHE A 122 -16.35 18.57 12.35
N LEU A 123 -15.18 19.20 12.45
CA LEU A 123 -14.03 18.76 13.24
C LEU A 123 -13.53 19.97 14.06
N GLU A 124 -13.21 19.74 15.33
CA GLU A 124 -12.68 20.73 16.27
C GLU A 124 -11.15 20.77 16.28
#